data_AF-A0A2V6CU12-F1
#
_entry.id   AF-A0A2V6CU12-F1
#
_cell.length_a   1.000
_cell.length_b   1.000
_cell.length_c   1.000
_cell.angle_alpha   90.00
_cell.angle_beta   90.00
_cell.angle_gamma   90.00
#
_symmetry.space_group_name_H-M   'P 1'
#
loop_
_entity.id
_entity.type
_entity.pdbx_description
1 polymer ?
#
loop_
_entity_poly.entity_id
_entity_poly.type
_entity_poly.pdbx_seq_one_letter_code
_entity_poly.pdbx_strand_id
1 'polypeptide(L)'
;LEAGKHVFCQARMSNDRAEAEEMLAASLRFPKQVTMLCPPPYGLRGDLVVKKLLAENFLGQIHTIKLQSFHGNYLNSSAPAHWRQRIEISGLNVMTLGIYVEVLHRWFGDIDGLFARGKILYPDREAYKVIIPDALSVLCHFANGAEGVLEFSGIHAHATGDKLEVYGSAGTLVYDFTADVITAGRVGDRALEEVNVPKELAREWNVENDFLDAVKAGGHDRPSPTFEDGLRYMKVVQAVADSRARNEWITIT
;
A
#
# COMPACT_ATOMS: atom_id res chain seq x y z
N LEU A 1 13.59 15.12 -14.20
CA LEU A 1 12.89 15.16 -15.51
C LEU A 1 13.34 16.34 -16.36
N GLU A 2 13.27 17.57 -15.85
CA GLU A 2 13.67 18.79 -16.58
C GLU A 2 15.12 18.75 -17.11
N ALA A 3 16.03 18.10 -16.40
CA ALA A 3 17.40 17.84 -16.85
C ALA A 3 17.53 16.75 -17.95
N GLY A 4 16.44 16.35 -18.58
CA GLY A 4 16.40 15.32 -19.62
C GLY A 4 16.63 13.88 -19.12
N LYS A 5 16.54 13.63 -17.80
CA LYS A 5 16.82 12.33 -17.19
C LYS A 5 15.56 11.50 -16.94
N HIS A 6 15.66 10.19 -17.16
CA HIS A 6 14.73 9.19 -16.65
C HIS A 6 14.76 9.17 -15.11
N VAL A 7 13.65 8.79 -14.47
CA VAL A 7 13.54 8.79 -13.00
C VAL A 7 12.99 7.47 -12.49
N PHE A 8 13.79 6.78 -11.69
CA PHE A 8 13.35 5.71 -10.81
C PHE A 8 13.29 6.26 -9.39
N CYS A 9 12.14 6.17 -8.74
CA CYS A 9 11.88 6.77 -7.43
C CYS A 9 11.43 5.69 -6.44
N GLN A 10 12.02 5.68 -5.23
CA GLN A 10 11.61 4.77 -4.17
C GLN A 10 10.19 5.09 -3.71
N ALA A 11 9.43 4.08 -3.27
CA ALA A 11 8.20 4.32 -2.53
C ALA A 11 8.55 4.74 -1.09
N ARG A 12 7.94 5.78 -0.51
CA ARG A 12 6.76 6.55 -0.95
C ARG A 12 7.16 7.71 -1.87
N MET A 13 6.40 7.90 -2.95
CA MET A 13 6.67 8.85 -4.03
C MET A 13 7.04 10.26 -3.55
N SER A 14 6.35 10.77 -2.52
CA SER A 14 6.49 12.14 -2.02
C SER A 14 5.99 12.26 -0.57
N ASN A 15 6.12 13.45 0.03
CA ASN A 15 5.66 13.73 1.40
C ASN A 15 4.14 13.84 1.52
N ASP A 16 3.51 14.40 0.50
CA ASP A 16 2.06 14.66 0.46
C ASP A 16 1.50 14.55 -0.96
N ARG A 17 0.19 14.80 -1.08
CA ARG A 17 -0.52 14.76 -2.37
C ARG A 17 -0.03 15.86 -3.32
N ALA A 18 0.26 17.07 -2.84
CA ALA A 18 0.61 18.19 -3.69
C ALA A 18 1.94 17.94 -4.40
N GLU A 19 2.95 17.46 -3.68
CA GLU A 19 4.23 17.04 -4.26
C GLU A 19 4.04 15.89 -5.27
N ALA A 20 3.13 14.94 -5.02
CA ALA A 20 2.84 13.86 -5.95
C ALA A 20 2.22 14.38 -7.26
N GLU A 21 1.31 15.36 -7.16
CA GLU A 21 0.71 16.04 -8.31
C GLU A 21 1.77 16.79 -9.13
N GLU A 22 2.72 17.46 -8.47
CA GLU A 22 3.84 18.13 -9.14
C GLU A 22 4.75 17.14 -9.88
N MET A 23 5.08 16.01 -9.25
CA MET A 23 5.88 14.95 -9.87
C MET A 23 5.19 14.35 -11.10
N LEU A 24 3.88 14.07 -11.01
CA LEU A 24 3.09 13.58 -12.16
C LEU A 24 3.00 14.66 -13.26
N ALA A 25 2.71 15.91 -12.90
CA ALA A 25 2.66 17.01 -13.87
C ALA A 25 4.01 17.15 -14.61
N ALA A 26 5.13 17.04 -13.88
CA ALA A 26 6.45 17.03 -14.50
C ALA A 26 6.62 15.84 -15.46
N SER A 27 6.23 14.62 -15.09
CA SER A 27 6.37 13.46 -16.00
C SER A 27 5.55 13.60 -17.27
N LEU A 28 4.37 14.22 -17.18
CA LEU A 28 3.51 14.50 -18.34
C LEU A 28 4.10 15.58 -19.27
N ARG A 29 4.84 16.58 -18.74
CA ARG A 29 5.59 17.56 -19.55
C ARG A 29 6.77 16.93 -20.29
N PHE A 30 7.28 15.80 -19.80
CA PHE A 30 8.48 15.13 -20.27
C PHE A 30 8.19 13.67 -20.70
N PRO A 31 7.30 13.44 -21.69
CA PRO A 31 6.77 12.11 -21.99
C PRO A 31 7.81 11.13 -22.57
N LYS A 32 8.97 11.62 -23.03
CA LYS A 32 10.10 10.80 -23.48
C LYS A 32 10.94 10.25 -22.34
N GLN A 33 10.83 10.84 -21.15
CA GLN A 33 11.54 10.40 -19.96
C GLN A 33 10.71 9.33 -19.24
N VAL A 34 11.16 8.07 -19.31
CA VAL A 34 10.64 7.00 -18.46
C VAL A 34 10.68 7.38 -16.98
N THR A 35 9.54 7.18 -16.31
CA THR A 35 9.37 7.31 -14.86
C THR A 35 8.83 6.02 -14.28
N MET A 36 9.35 5.61 -13.13
CA MET A 36 8.87 4.44 -12.41
C MET A 36 8.98 4.67 -10.91
N LEU A 37 8.03 4.11 -10.17
CA LEU A 37 8.15 3.91 -8.73
C LEU A 37 8.62 2.49 -8.42
N CYS A 38 9.43 2.35 -7.38
CA CYS A 38 9.76 1.05 -6.83
C CYS A 38 8.48 0.39 -6.26
N PRO A 39 8.05 -0.78 -6.76
CA PRO A 39 6.90 -1.48 -6.20
C PRO A 39 7.17 -1.91 -4.75
N PRO A 40 6.15 -2.02 -3.89
CA PRO A 40 6.26 -2.73 -2.62
C PRO A 40 6.75 -4.18 -2.78
N PRO A 41 7.66 -4.65 -1.90
CA PRO A 41 8.06 -6.06 -1.88
C PRO A 41 6.95 -6.99 -1.36
N TYR A 42 6.02 -6.44 -0.59
CA TYR A 42 4.91 -7.19 -0.01
C TYR A 42 3.97 -7.71 -1.10
N GLY A 43 3.70 -9.01 -1.05
CA GLY A 43 2.78 -9.66 -1.98
C GLY A 43 3.32 -9.78 -3.40
N LEU A 44 4.60 -9.46 -3.65
CA LEU A 44 5.15 -9.50 -5.00
C LEU A 44 5.15 -10.92 -5.56
N ARG A 45 5.62 -11.90 -4.77
CA ARG A 45 5.68 -13.31 -5.17
C ARG A 45 4.32 -13.83 -5.62
N GLY A 46 3.27 -13.53 -4.85
CA GLY A 46 1.91 -13.94 -5.11
C GLY A 46 1.10 -13.06 -6.07
N ASP A 47 1.64 -11.94 -6.55
CA ASP A 47 0.88 -10.91 -7.30
C ASP A 47 0.09 -11.49 -8.48
N LEU A 48 0.76 -12.29 -9.33
CA LEU A 48 0.13 -12.86 -10.52
C LEU A 48 -0.93 -13.92 -10.16
N VAL A 49 -0.74 -14.63 -9.05
CA VAL A 49 -1.71 -15.63 -8.56
C VAL A 49 -2.95 -14.93 -7.99
N VAL A 50 -2.78 -13.87 -7.19
CA VAL A 50 -3.92 -13.07 -6.71
C VAL A 50 -4.70 -12.49 -7.89
N LYS A 51 -4.01 -11.87 -8.85
CA LYS A 51 -4.64 -11.34 -10.07
C LYS A 51 -5.37 -12.42 -10.87
N LYS A 52 -4.80 -13.63 -10.98
CA LYS A 52 -5.44 -14.77 -11.64
C LYS A 52 -6.73 -15.17 -10.94
N LEU A 53 -6.72 -15.34 -9.61
CA LEU A 53 -7.92 -15.68 -8.83
C LEU A 53 -9.02 -14.64 -8.99
N LEU A 54 -8.66 -13.36 -9.03
CA LEU A 54 -9.60 -12.26 -9.26
C LEU A 54 -10.17 -12.29 -10.69
N ALA A 55 -9.31 -12.50 -11.70
CA ALA A 55 -9.74 -12.61 -13.11
C ALA A 55 -10.65 -13.82 -13.35
N GLU A 56 -10.45 -14.92 -12.63
CA GLU A 56 -11.29 -16.12 -12.68
C GLU A 56 -12.59 -15.99 -11.87
N ASN A 57 -12.88 -14.80 -11.33
CA ASN A 57 -14.03 -14.54 -10.46
C ASN A 57 -14.12 -15.54 -9.29
N PHE A 58 -12.97 -15.94 -8.73
CA PHE A 58 -12.89 -16.96 -7.68
C PHE A 58 -13.67 -16.53 -6.42
N LEU A 59 -13.60 -15.25 -6.07
CA LEU A 59 -14.26 -14.69 -4.90
C LEU A 59 -15.71 -14.25 -5.16
N GLY A 60 -16.16 -14.18 -6.41
CA GLY A 60 -17.43 -13.55 -6.75
C GLY A 60 -17.37 -12.03 -6.53
N GLN A 61 -18.49 -11.44 -6.10
CA GLN A 61 -18.54 -10.03 -5.75
C GLN A 61 -17.84 -9.81 -4.40
N ILE A 62 -16.71 -9.11 -4.40
CA ILE A 62 -15.98 -8.73 -3.19
C ILE A 62 -16.82 -7.72 -2.40
N HIS A 63 -17.00 -7.98 -1.10
CA HIS A 63 -17.77 -7.09 -0.22
C HIS A 63 -16.96 -6.65 1.02
N THR A 64 -15.91 -7.37 1.39
CA THR A 64 -15.11 -7.02 2.59
C THR A 64 -13.63 -7.26 2.36
N ILE A 65 -12.82 -6.24 2.65
CA ILE A 65 -11.35 -6.28 2.61
C ILE A 65 -10.83 -5.90 4.00
N LYS A 66 -10.01 -6.75 4.61
CA LYS A 66 -9.37 -6.49 5.90
C LYS A 66 -7.87 -6.58 5.76
N LEU A 67 -7.18 -5.55 6.20
CA LEU A 67 -5.72 -5.54 6.25
C LEU A 67 -5.27 -5.25 7.67
N GLN A 68 -4.31 -6.02 8.16
CA GLN A 68 -3.51 -5.67 9.32
C GLN A 68 -2.03 -5.57 8.93
N SER A 69 -1.34 -4.61 9.53
CA SER A 69 0.13 -4.56 9.55
C SER A 69 0.62 -4.17 10.93
N PHE A 70 1.15 -5.15 11.66
CA PHE A 70 1.45 -5.02 13.09
C PHE A 70 2.91 -5.36 13.41
N HIS A 71 3.54 -4.50 14.18
CA HIS A 71 4.84 -4.71 14.80
C HIS A 71 4.94 -4.01 16.17
N GLY A 72 6.04 -4.26 16.89
CA GLY A 72 6.29 -3.69 18.22
C GLY A 72 7.41 -2.65 18.29
N ASN A 73 7.95 -2.21 17.14
CA ASN A 73 9.15 -1.37 17.05
C ASN A 73 9.07 -0.06 17.86
N TYR A 74 7.88 0.43 18.18
CA TYR A 74 7.65 1.69 18.90
C TYR A 74 7.27 1.49 20.37
N LEU A 75 7.37 0.27 20.92
CA LEU A 75 7.03 -0.01 22.33
C LEU A 75 8.02 0.58 23.34
N ASN A 76 9.30 0.66 23.00
CA ASN A 76 10.31 1.24 23.87
C ASN A 76 10.20 2.77 23.84
N SER A 77 9.75 3.38 24.94
CA SER A 77 9.60 4.84 25.06
C SER A 77 10.95 5.58 25.11
N SER A 78 12.02 4.92 25.57
CA SER A 78 13.36 5.49 25.66
C SER A 78 14.14 5.41 24.34
N ALA A 79 13.61 4.74 23.31
CA ALA A 79 14.24 4.71 22.00
C ALA A 79 14.01 6.02 21.23
N PRO A 80 14.99 6.49 20.44
CA PRO A 80 14.84 7.68 19.62
C PRO A 80 13.69 7.54 18.62
N ALA A 81 13.11 8.66 18.19
CA ALA A 81 12.09 8.66 17.14
C ALA A 81 12.63 8.03 15.85
N HIS A 82 11.96 6.96 15.42
CA HIS A 82 12.24 6.29 14.15
C HIS A 82 11.97 7.24 12.98
N TRP A 83 12.64 7.08 11.84
CA TRP A 83 12.48 8.00 10.70
C TRP A 83 11.02 8.06 10.19
N ARG A 84 10.27 6.96 10.28
CA ARG A 84 8.82 6.93 9.97
C ARG A 84 7.91 7.66 10.98
N GLN A 85 8.45 8.03 12.15
CA GLN A 85 7.76 8.88 13.14
C GLN A 85 8.14 10.35 12.96
N ARG A 86 9.11 10.66 12.08
CA ARG A 86 9.60 12.01 11.83
C ARG A 86 8.89 12.62 10.62
N ILE A 87 8.11 13.68 10.85
CA ILE A 87 7.28 14.31 9.80
C ILE A 87 8.11 14.89 8.67
N GLU A 88 9.29 15.42 9.00
CA GLU A 88 10.23 16.00 8.04
C GLU A 88 10.87 14.99 7.08
N ILE A 89 10.69 13.68 7.34
CA ILE A 89 11.21 12.58 6.50
C ILE A 89 10.07 11.74 5.93
N SER A 90 9.09 11.39 6.76
CA SER A 90 7.99 10.48 6.40
C SER A 90 6.86 11.18 5.64
N GLY A 91 6.79 12.52 5.74
CA GLY A 91 5.62 13.27 5.33
C GLY A 91 4.35 12.73 6.00
N LEU A 92 3.23 12.79 5.30
CA LEU A 92 1.94 12.36 5.83
C LEU A 92 1.79 10.83 5.94
N ASN A 93 2.76 10.06 5.46
CA ASN A 93 2.69 8.61 5.52
C ASN A 93 2.81 8.10 6.97
N VAL A 94 1.93 7.17 7.33
CA VAL A 94 1.91 6.52 8.65
C VAL A 94 2.38 5.08 8.49
N MET A 95 3.53 4.73 9.09
CA MET A 95 4.09 3.36 9.04
C MET A 95 4.16 2.79 7.62
N THR A 96 3.47 1.68 7.36
CA THR A 96 3.38 0.95 6.10
C THR A 96 2.10 1.26 5.33
N LEU A 97 1.25 2.20 5.81
CA LEU A 97 -0.05 2.55 5.21
C LEU A 97 0.05 2.64 3.70
N GLY A 98 0.94 3.51 3.25
CA GLY A 98 1.05 3.78 1.86
C GLY A 98 1.48 2.59 1.02
N ILE A 99 2.43 1.80 1.53
CA ILE A 99 2.94 0.59 0.88
C ILE A 99 1.77 -0.35 0.61
N TYR A 100 0.93 -0.59 1.62
CA TYR A 100 -0.21 -1.48 1.46
C TYR A 100 -1.35 -0.89 0.62
N VAL A 101 -1.57 0.43 0.65
CA VAL A 101 -2.55 1.06 -0.24
C VAL A 101 -2.19 0.82 -1.70
N GLU A 102 -0.90 0.86 -2.08
CA GLU A 102 -0.48 0.47 -3.43
C GLU A 102 -0.87 -0.98 -3.75
N VAL A 103 -0.57 -1.91 -2.83
CA VAL A 103 -0.88 -3.34 -3.02
C VAL A 103 -2.39 -3.56 -3.17
N LEU A 104 -3.19 -2.90 -2.34
CA LEU A 104 -4.64 -2.96 -2.39
C LEU A 104 -5.20 -2.37 -3.69
N HIS A 105 -4.71 -1.20 -4.11
CA HIS A 105 -5.15 -0.59 -5.37
C HIS A 105 -4.81 -1.46 -6.58
N ARG A 106 -3.62 -2.08 -6.56
CA ARG A 106 -3.15 -2.99 -7.60
C ARG A 106 -4.02 -4.26 -7.73
N TRP A 107 -4.69 -4.70 -6.68
CA TRP A 107 -5.53 -5.90 -6.69
C TRP A 107 -7.03 -5.61 -6.74
N PHE A 108 -7.52 -4.63 -6.00
CA PHE A 108 -8.95 -4.43 -5.76
C PHE A 108 -9.49 -3.12 -6.33
N GLY A 109 -8.63 -2.25 -6.87
CA GLY A 109 -9.00 -0.93 -7.35
C GLY A 109 -8.94 0.14 -6.25
N ASP A 110 -9.35 1.35 -6.61
CA ASP A 110 -9.10 2.54 -5.80
C ASP A 110 -10.01 2.61 -4.56
N ILE A 111 -9.43 3.04 -3.44
CA ILE A 111 -10.16 3.54 -2.28
C ILE A 111 -10.68 4.94 -2.62
N ASP A 112 -11.99 5.16 -2.51
CA ASP A 112 -12.66 6.42 -2.89
C ASP A 112 -13.32 7.15 -1.70
N GLY A 113 -13.24 6.58 -0.49
CA GLY A 113 -13.70 7.23 0.73
C GLY A 113 -13.16 6.57 1.98
N LEU A 114 -12.92 7.33 3.05
CA LEU A 114 -12.46 6.78 4.32
C LEU A 114 -12.77 7.61 5.56
N PHE A 115 -12.71 6.97 6.71
CA PHE A 115 -12.60 7.59 8.03
C PHE A 115 -11.40 6.98 8.78
N ALA A 116 -10.57 7.81 9.41
CA ALA A 116 -9.34 7.37 10.06
C ALA A 116 -9.18 7.91 11.48
N ARG A 117 -8.67 7.05 12.37
CA ARG A 117 -8.32 7.37 13.76
C ARG A 117 -6.90 6.89 14.06
N GLY A 118 -6.13 7.75 14.71
CA GLY A 118 -4.75 7.44 15.10
C GLY A 118 -4.52 7.56 16.59
N LYS A 119 -3.55 6.80 17.09
CA LYS A 119 -3.03 6.87 18.46
C LYS A 119 -1.53 7.09 18.42
N ILE A 120 -1.05 8.03 19.23
CA ILE A 120 0.37 8.18 19.57
C ILE A 120 0.50 7.65 21.00
N LEU A 121 1.39 6.69 21.22
CA LEU A 121 1.58 6.09 22.54
C LEU A 121 2.57 6.90 23.37
N TYR A 122 3.70 7.28 22.76
CA TYR A 122 4.74 8.09 23.37
C TYR A 122 4.99 9.33 22.52
N PRO A 123 4.35 10.48 22.83
CA PRO A 123 4.49 11.71 22.06
C PRO A 123 5.90 12.31 22.13
N ASP A 124 6.64 12.02 23.20
CA ASP A 124 7.98 12.55 23.45
C ASP A 124 8.96 11.39 23.42
N ARG A 125 9.85 11.39 22.42
CA ARG A 125 10.92 10.41 22.25
C ARG A 125 12.26 11.11 22.26
N GLU A 126 12.97 10.99 23.37
CA GLU A 126 14.11 11.85 23.69
C GLU A 126 13.69 13.34 23.56
N ALA A 127 14.35 14.11 22.70
CA ALA A 127 14.05 15.51 22.43
C ALA A 127 13.15 15.73 21.19
N TYR A 128 12.52 14.68 20.65
CA TYR A 128 11.65 14.79 19.47
C TYR A 128 10.18 14.62 19.82
N LYS A 129 9.34 15.54 19.33
CA LYS A 129 7.88 15.46 19.47
C LYS A 129 7.26 14.71 18.30
N VAL A 130 6.81 13.48 18.55
CA VAL A 130 6.11 12.65 17.56
C VAL A 130 4.68 13.15 17.39
N ILE A 131 4.31 13.43 16.13
CA ILE A 131 2.96 13.81 15.72
C ILE A 131 2.31 12.80 14.74
N ILE A 132 3.12 11.88 14.19
CA ILE A 132 2.66 10.76 13.37
C ILE A 132 2.18 9.63 14.30
N PRO A 133 1.01 9.02 14.07
CA PRO A 133 0.52 7.92 14.90
C PRO A 133 1.43 6.72 14.94
N ASP A 134 1.45 6.09 16.11
CA ASP A 134 2.04 4.77 16.34
C ASP A 134 1.03 3.65 16.06
N ALA A 135 -0.27 3.95 16.06
CA ALA A 135 -1.32 3.04 15.61
C ALA A 135 -2.38 3.82 14.81
N LEU A 136 -2.96 3.18 13.81
CA LEU A 136 -3.92 3.75 12.87
C LEU A 136 -5.00 2.72 12.53
N SER A 137 -6.25 3.11 12.65
CA SER A 137 -7.41 2.37 12.16
C SER A 137 -8.10 3.18 11.08
N VAL A 138 -8.39 2.57 9.94
CA VAL A 138 -9.06 3.17 8.79
C VAL A 138 -10.26 2.32 8.42
N LEU A 139 -11.44 2.93 8.36
CA LEU A 139 -12.61 2.39 7.68
C LEU A 139 -12.64 3.02 6.29
N CYS A 140 -12.80 2.24 5.23
CA CYS A 140 -12.78 2.79 3.88
C CYS A 140 -13.77 2.11 2.93
N HIS A 141 -14.12 2.80 1.87
CA HIS A 141 -14.92 2.31 0.76
C HIS A 141 -14.03 2.24 -0.49
N PHE A 142 -14.17 1.17 -1.26
CA PHE A 142 -13.52 0.97 -2.54
C PHE A 142 -14.51 1.30 -3.67
N ALA A 143 -14.01 1.85 -4.77
CA ALA A 143 -14.82 2.21 -5.94
C ALA A 143 -15.59 1.02 -6.57
N ASN A 144 -15.18 -0.22 -6.25
CA ASN A 144 -15.86 -1.44 -6.68
C ASN A 144 -17.04 -1.86 -5.75
N GLY A 145 -17.33 -1.09 -4.70
CA GLY A 145 -18.38 -1.35 -3.71
C GLY A 145 -17.96 -2.18 -2.50
N ALA A 146 -16.68 -2.57 -2.38
CA ALA A 146 -16.20 -3.29 -1.21
C ALA A 146 -15.97 -2.35 -0.01
N GLU A 147 -16.29 -2.84 1.19
CA GLU A 147 -15.99 -2.17 2.45
C GLU A 147 -14.67 -2.64 3.03
N GLY A 148 -13.87 -1.71 3.56
CA GLY A 148 -12.50 -1.92 4.00
C GLY A 148 -12.28 -1.61 5.47
N VAL A 149 -11.47 -2.44 6.13
CA VAL A 149 -10.91 -2.17 7.47
C VAL A 149 -9.40 -2.35 7.40
N LEU A 150 -8.65 -1.25 7.54
CA LEU A 150 -7.20 -1.27 7.50
C LEU A 150 -6.64 -0.86 8.87
N GLU A 151 -5.81 -1.72 9.44
CA GLU A 151 -5.21 -1.51 10.75
C GLU A 151 -3.69 -1.56 10.66
N PHE A 152 -3.05 -0.55 11.22
CA PHE A 152 -1.60 -0.44 11.29
C PHE A 152 -1.21 -0.18 12.72
N SER A 153 -0.18 -0.85 13.23
CA SER A 153 0.29 -0.62 14.60
C SER A 153 1.75 -0.94 14.74
N GLY A 154 2.50 0.02 15.26
CA GLY A 154 3.89 -0.15 15.68
C GLY A 154 4.06 -0.42 17.17
N ILE A 155 2.95 -0.60 17.88
CA ILE A 155 2.88 -0.74 19.35
C ILE A 155 2.17 -2.02 19.78
N HIS A 156 2.11 -3.04 18.93
CA HIS A 156 1.58 -4.36 19.30
C HIS A 156 2.72 -5.26 19.76
N ALA A 157 2.73 -5.61 21.05
CA ALA A 157 3.61 -6.63 21.58
C ALA A 157 3.19 -8.00 21.03
N HIS A 158 4.15 -8.84 20.67
CA HIS A 158 3.88 -10.15 20.03
C HIS A 158 2.93 -10.03 18.83
N ALA A 159 3.14 -9.00 18.02
CA ALA A 159 2.33 -8.74 16.83
C ALA A 159 2.19 -9.98 15.94
N THR A 160 0.98 -10.20 15.42
CA THR A 160 0.64 -11.34 14.54
C THR A 160 1.08 -11.14 13.09
N GLY A 161 1.93 -10.14 12.83
CA GLY A 161 2.46 -9.81 11.52
C GLY A 161 1.44 -9.16 10.58
N ASP A 162 1.80 -9.15 9.32
CA ASP A 162 1.06 -8.50 8.25
C ASP A 162 0.17 -9.51 7.52
N LYS A 163 -1.13 -9.21 7.40
CA LYS A 163 -2.13 -10.14 6.84
C LYS A 163 -3.25 -9.38 6.12
N LEU A 164 -3.67 -9.90 4.98
CA LEU A 164 -4.84 -9.48 4.22
C LEU A 164 -5.89 -10.59 4.20
N GLU A 165 -7.15 -10.25 4.46
CA GLU A 165 -8.30 -11.14 4.31
C GLU A 165 -9.32 -10.48 3.38
N VAL A 166 -9.80 -11.21 2.37
CA VAL A 166 -10.72 -10.71 1.35
C VAL A 166 -11.88 -11.69 1.25
N TYR A 167 -13.09 -11.16 1.41
CA TYR A 167 -14.32 -11.92 1.38
C TYR A 167 -15.19 -11.42 0.23
N GLY A 168 -15.61 -12.38 -0.60
CA GLY A 168 -16.62 -12.14 -1.62
C GLY A 168 -17.74 -13.17 -1.55
N SER A 169 -18.75 -12.96 -2.39
CA SER A 169 -19.98 -13.75 -2.39
C SER A 169 -19.80 -15.24 -2.71
N ALA A 170 -18.68 -15.63 -3.34
CA ALA A 170 -18.41 -17.01 -3.75
C ALA A 170 -17.19 -17.63 -3.06
N GLY A 171 -16.35 -16.85 -2.37
CA GLY A 171 -15.13 -17.36 -1.76
C GLY A 171 -14.36 -16.35 -0.93
N THR A 172 -13.27 -16.83 -0.35
CA THR A 172 -12.37 -16.08 0.53
C THR A 172 -10.92 -16.27 0.06
N LEU A 173 -10.13 -15.21 0.16
CA LEU A 173 -8.68 -15.22 -0.03
C LEU A 173 -8.03 -14.62 1.21
N VAL A 174 -6.98 -15.26 1.71
CA VAL A 174 -6.13 -14.74 2.78
C VAL A 174 -4.69 -14.75 2.30
N TYR A 175 -4.02 -13.60 2.41
CA TYR A 175 -2.59 -13.48 2.18
C TYR A 175 -1.91 -13.18 3.52
N ASP A 176 -1.10 -14.11 4.02
CA ASP A 176 -0.15 -13.85 5.09
C ASP A 176 1.14 -13.31 4.49
N PHE A 177 1.37 -12.00 4.60
CA PHE A 177 2.55 -11.35 4.04
C PHE A 177 3.82 -11.65 4.83
N THR A 178 3.68 -12.12 6.08
CA THR A 178 4.80 -12.46 6.95
C THR A 178 5.36 -13.83 6.58
N ALA A 179 4.47 -14.80 6.35
CA ALA A 179 4.82 -16.14 5.89
C ALA A 179 5.00 -16.22 4.36
N ASP A 180 4.52 -15.21 3.63
CA ASP A 180 4.40 -15.18 2.17
C ASP A 180 3.58 -16.37 1.60
N VAL A 181 2.43 -16.62 2.25
CA VAL A 181 1.51 -17.72 1.96
C VAL A 181 0.13 -17.18 1.59
N ILE A 182 -0.43 -17.73 0.51
CA ILE A 182 -1.81 -17.48 0.10
C ILE A 182 -2.64 -18.69 0.46
N THR A 183 -3.79 -18.49 1.08
CA THR A 183 -4.83 -19.51 1.23
C THR A 183 -6.14 -19.01 0.63
N ALA A 184 -6.94 -19.91 0.06
CA ALA A 184 -8.22 -19.57 -0.52
C ALA A 184 -9.21 -20.74 -0.41
N GLY A 185 -10.50 -20.42 -0.50
CA GLY A 185 -11.57 -21.42 -0.49
C GLY A 185 -12.89 -20.80 -0.96
N ARG A 186 -13.77 -21.63 -1.51
CA ARG A 186 -15.11 -21.25 -1.96
C ARG A 186 -16.16 -21.56 -0.89
N VAL A 187 -17.33 -20.95 -1.04
CA VAL A 187 -18.50 -21.30 -0.23
C VAL A 187 -18.82 -22.79 -0.42
N GLY A 188 -18.85 -23.53 0.67
CA GLY A 188 -19.07 -24.99 0.69
C GLY A 188 -17.81 -25.82 0.93
N ASP A 189 -16.61 -25.22 0.81
CA ASP A 189 -15.36 -25.89 1.16
C ASP A 189 -15.25 -26.06 2.69
N ARG A 190 -14.51 -27.10 3.12
CA ARG A 190 -14.36 -27.42 4.56
C ARG A 190 -13.38 -26.51 5.28
N ALA A 191 -12.42 -25.95 4.55
CA ALA A 191 -11.37 -25.08 5.06
C ALA A 191 -10.79 -24.24 3.91
N LEU A 192 -10.02 -23.19 4.24
CA LEU A 192 -9.13 -22.56 3.26
C LEU A 192 -7.93 -23.48 3.02
N GLU A 193 -7.55 -23.63 1.77
CA GLU A 193 -6.39 -24.41 1.37
C GLU A 193 -5.28 -23.51 0.84
N GLU A 194 -4.04 -23.93 1.00
CA GLU A 194 -2.90 -23.20 0.44
C GLU A 194 -2.98 -23.17 -1.07
N VAL A 195 -2.86 -21.96 -1.63
CA VAL A 195 -2.79 -21.75 -3.07
C VAL A 195 -1.34 -21.88 -3.51
N ASN A 196 -1.06 -22.90 -4.31
CA ASN A 196 0.26 -23.07 -4.91
C ASN A 196 0.62 -21.82 -5.74
N VAL A 197 1.84 -21.31 -5.56
CA VAL A 197 2.44 -20.24 -6.37
C VAL A 197 3.55 -20.86 -7.22
N PRO A 198 3.25 -21.29 -8.46
CA PRO A 198 4.24 -21.87 -9.35
C PRO A 198 5.39 -20.89 -9.61
N LYS A 199 6.60 -21.41 -9.87
CA LYS A 199 7.80 -20.57 -10.08
C LYS A 199 7.62 -19.59 -11.25
N GLU A 200 6.90 -20.00 -12.29
CA GLU A 200 6.59 -19.18 -13.47
C GLU A 200 5.63 -18.02 -13.19
N LEU A 201 4.84 -18.10 -12.10
CA LEU A 201 3.96 -17.01 -11.65
C LEU A 201 4.55 -16.27 -10.44
N ALA A 202 5.59 -16.82 -9.81
CA ALA A 202 6.29 -16.19 -8.72
C ALA A 202 7.10 -15.00 -9.26
N ARG A 203 6.59 -13.78 -9.05
CA ARG A 203 7.30 -12.59 -9.50
C ARG A 203 8.54 -12.37 -8.63
N GLU A 204 9.70 -12.38 -9.27
CA GLU A 204 10.97 -12.02 -8.66
C GLU A 204 11.13 -10.51 -8.56
N TRP A 205 11.94 -10.08 -7.59
CA TRP A 205 12.31 -8.67 -7.43
C TRP A 205 13.35 -8.27 -8.49
N ASN A 206 12.89 -7.86 -9.67
CA ASN A 206 13.71 -7.44 -10.80
C ASN A 206 13.47 -5.97 -11.20
N VAL A 207 13.12 -5.13 -10.22
CA VAL A 207 12.56 -3.78 -10.44
C VAL A 207 13.52 -2.83 -11.17
N GLU A 208 14.83 -2.95 -10.93
CA GLU A 208 15.84 -2.18 -11.62
C GLU A 208 15.95 -2.59 -13.10
N ASN A 209 15.82 -3.88 -13.39
CA ASN A 209 15.81 -4.38 -14.77
C ASN A 209 14.54 -3.93 -15.51
N ASP A 210 13.37 -4.00 -14.85
CA ASP A 210 12.09 -3.51 -15.40
C ASP A 210 12.23 -2.02 -15.83
N PHE A 211 12.85 -1.19 -14.99
CA PHE A 211 13.10 0.21 -15.32
C PHE A 211 14.10 0.38 -16.47
N LEU A 212 15.23 -0.32 -16.43
CA LEU A 212 16.27 -0.22 -17.46
C LEU A 212 15.78 -0.70 -18.82
N ASP A 213 14.97 -1.75 -18.87
CA ASP A 213 14.43 -2.29 -20.11
C ASP A 213 13.40 -1.34 -20.72
N ALA A 214 12.55 -0.71 -19.90
CA ALA A 214 11.65 0.35 -20.37
C ALA A 214 12.42 1.56 -20.94
N VAL A 215 13.55 1.94 -20.32
CA VAL A 215 14.44 2.99 -20.85
C VAL A 215 15.03 2.59 -22.20
N LYS A 216 15.54 1.36 -22.34
CA LYS A 216 16.12 0.85 -23.61
C LYS A 216 15.07 0.73 -24.72
N ALA A 217 13.83 0.36 -24.37
CA ALA A 217 12.71 0.25 -25.29
C ALA A 217 12.19 1.61 -25.79
N GLY A 218 12.80 2.73 -25.40
CA GLY A 218 12.40 4.07 -25.82
C GLY A 218 11.13 4.59 -25.11
N GLY A 219 10.74 3.97 -24.00
CA GLY A 219 9.59 4.40 -23.19
C GLY A 219 8.23 4.10 -23.81
N HIS A 220 8.15 3.22 -24.81
CA HIS A 220 6.88 2.74 -25.37
C HIS A 220 6.09 1.93 -24.35
N ASP A 221 6.78 1.07 -23.60
CA ASP A 221 6.19 0.35 -22.47
C ASP A 221 6.52 1.12 -21.18
N ARG A 222 5.50 1.69 -20.54
CA ARG A 222 5.67 2.36 -19.25
C ARG A 222 5.75 1.31 -18.15
N PRO A 223 6.83 1.28 -17.37
CA PRO A 223 6.94 0.32 -16.28
C PRO A 223 6.00 0.72 -15.15
N SER A 224 5.48 -0.28 -14.43
CA SER A 224 4.62 -0.07 -13.25
C SER A 224 5.34 -0.49 -11.96
N PRO A 225 5.06 0.19 -10.84
CA PRO A 225 4.10 1.27 -10.69
C PRO A 225 4.55 2.59 -11.32
N THR A 226 3.59 3.32 -11.88
CA THR A 226 3.79 4.63 -12.51
C THR A 226 3.66 5.76 -11.48
N PHE A 227 4.01 6.98 -11.86
CA PHE A 227 3.72 8.17 -11.04
C PHE A 227 2.21 8.42 -10.87
N GLU A 228 1.38 7.91 -11.77
CA GLU A 228 -0.07 8.00 -11.64
C GLU A 228 -0.59 7.05 -10.55
N ASP A 229 -0.09 5.81 -10.54
CA ASP A 229 -0.34 4.85 -9.44
C ASP A 229 0.13 5.46 -8.10
N GLY A 230 1.28 6.14 -8.15
CA GLY A 230 1.82 6.95 -7.06
C GLY A 230 0.87 7.99 -6.52
N LEU A 231 0.34 8.84 -7.39
CA LEU A 231 -0.62 9.87 -7.00
C LEU A 231 -1.88 9.26 -6.38
N ARG A 232 -2.41 8.16 -6.94
CA ARG A 232 -3.61 7.49 -6.41
C ARG A 232 -3.42 7.05 -4.96
N TYR A 233 -2.29 6.42 -4.62
CA TYR A 233 -2.03 6.07 -3.23
C TYR A 233 -1.74 7.28 -2.34
N MET A 234 -1.23 8.39 -2.89
CA MET A 234 -0.91 9.59 -2.10
C MET A 234 -2.17 10.37 -1.75
N LYS A 235 -3.20 10.31 -2.60
CA LYS A 235 -4.54 10.80 -2.27
C LYS A 235 -5.12 10.11 -1.04
N VAL A 236 -4.94 8.79 -0.89
CA VAL A 236 -5.38 8.05 0.30
C VAL A 236 -4.57 8.46 1.53
N VAL A 237 -3.25 8.60 1.41
CA VAL A 237 -2.39 9.08 2.51
C VAL A 237 -2.83 10.47 3.00
N GLN A 238 -3.10 11.39 2.07
CA GLN A 238 -3.62 12.72 2.39
C GLN A 238 -4.99 12.63 3.06
N ALA A 239 -5.91 11.84 2.52
CA ALA A 239 -7.25 11.67 3.07
C ALA A 239 -7.23 11.10 4.49
N VAL A 240 -6.30 10.19 4.80
CA VAL A 240 -6.09 9.69 6.18
C VAL A 240 -5.64 10.81 7.11
N ALA A 241 -4.73 11.67 6.68
CA ALA A 241 -4.30 12.83 7.46
C ALA A 241 -5.45 13.82 7.70
N ASP A 242 -6.20 14.14 6.64
CA ASP A 242 -7.34 15.07 6.68
C ASP A 242 -8.47 14.54 7.56
N SER A 243 -8.84 13.27 7.41
CA SER A 243 -9.88 12.60 8.20
C SER A 243 -9.54 12.62 9.68
N ARG A 244 -8.28 12.34 10.04
CA ARG A 244 -7.83 12.40 11.43
C ARG A 244 -7.86 13.81 12.02
N ALA A 245 -7.50 14.81 11.22
CA ALA A 245 -7.47 16.20 11.66
C ALA A 245 -8.89 16.76 11.86
N ARG A 246 -9.83 16.39 10.98
CA ARG A 246 -11.21 16.89 10.98
C ARG A 246 -12.19 15.99 11.73
N ASN A 247 -11.78 14.75 12.03
CA ASN A 247 -12.60 13.70 12.63
C ASN A 247 -13.90 13.45 11.85
N GLU A 248 -13.79 13.33 10.52
CA GLU A 248 -14.91 13.14 9.60
C GLU A 248 -14.55 12.16 8.47
N TRP A 249 -15.57 11.70 7.75
CA TRP A 249 -15.39 10.90 6.53
C TRP A 249 -14.89 11.80 5.39
N ILE A 250 -13.87 11.34 4.67
CA ILE A 250 -13.27 12.05 3.53
C ILE A 250 -13.53 11.25 2.27
N THR A 251 -14.21 11.86 1.30
CA THR A 251 -14.32 11.35 -0.07
C THR A 251 -13.07 11.69 -0.86
N ILE A 252 -12.56 10.72 -1.61
CA ILE A 252 -11.37 10.83 -2.44
C ILE A 252 -11.82 10.96 -3.90
N THR A 253 -11.36 12.03 -4.55
CA THR A 253 -11.60 12.34 -5.97
C THR A 253 -10.28 12.36 -6.73
#